data_AF-A0A6L5FZD4-F1
#
_entry.id   AF-A0A6L5FZD4-F1
#
_cell.length_a   1.000
_cell.length_b   1.000
_cell.length_c   1.000
_cell.angle_alpha   90.00
_cell.angle_beta   90.00
_cell.angle_gamma   90.00
#
_symmetry.space_group_name_H-M   'P 1'
#
loop_
_entity.id
_entity.type
_entity.pdbx_description
1 polymer ?
#
loop_
_entity_poly.entity_id
_entity_poly.type
_entity_poly.pdbx_seq_one_letter_code
_entity_poly.pdbx_strand_id
1 'polypeptide(L)'
;MKRRAILSAAVAPATAIVVFGATYGTLARHVIGAGAAMLSSLLIFSGAVQFTVVGLLSAGAGPGALVAGSVTLNFRNLLLGAVLRPRVQGGPARRAGLAWFLVDESAGLALASGTDVTRTLFASGALFYIAWQVGTMLGLLGASVEGVRSAATAVFPVLFIGLAALSSASRSMAARAALAAGLAAGAALLWPGGRGVVAVAAAIAVALPGGET
;
A
#
# COMPACT_ATOMS: atom_id res chain seq x y z
N MET A 1 -8.79 18.74 -9.98
CA MET A 1 -9.63 17.84 -10.81
C MET A 1 -11.09 17.92 -10.35
N LYS A 2 -12.10 17.84 -11.22
CA LYS A 2 -13.52 17.80 -10.77
C LYS A 2 -13.77 16.54 -9.91
N ARG A 3 -14.60 16.62 -8.86
CA ARG A 3 -14.89 15.54 -7.88
C ARG A 3 -15.17 14.16 -8.50
N ARG A 4 -15.85 14.11 -9.65
CA ARG A 4 -16.14 12.88 -10.39
C ARG A 4 -14.88 12.18 -10.93
N ALA A 5 -13.87 12.93 -11.34
CA ALA A 5 -12.63 12.39 -11.90
C ALA A 5 -11.74 11.71 -10.84
N ILE A 6 -11.79 12.19 -9.59
CA ILE A 6 -11.08 11.55 -8.47
C ILE A 6 -11.74 10.23 -8.10
N LEU A 7 -13.07 10.20 -8.04
CA LEU A 7 -13.82 8.98 -7.74
C LEU A 7 -13.61 7.93 -8.84
N SER A 8 -13.68 8.32 -10.12
CA SER A 8 -13.41 7.38 -11.22
C SER A 8 -11.98 6.83 -11.20
N ALA A 9 -10.98 7.67 -10.85
CA ALA A 9 -9.59 7.22 -10.74
C ALA A 9 -9.36 6.28 -9.54
N ALA A 10 -10.18 6.38 -8.48
CA ALA A 10 -10.08 5.53 -7.30
C ALA A 10 -10.81 4.17 -7.45
N VAL A 11 -11.70 4.00 -8.43
CA VAL A 11 -12.46 2.74 -8.59
C VAL A 11 -11.53 1.56 -8.87
N ALA A 12 -10.61 1.68 -9.83
CA ALA A 12 -9.72 0.58 -10.18
C ALA A 12 -8.82 0.14 -9.00
N PRO A 13 -8.16 1.07 -8.27
CA PRO A 13 -7.45 0.72 -7.04
C PRO A 13 -8.35 0.11 -5.96
N ALA A 14 -9.56 0.64 -5.76
CA ALA A 14 -10.49 0.11 -4.77
C ALA A 14 -10.87 -1.35 -5.08
N THR A 15 -11.15 -1.68 -6.34
CA THR A 15 -11.42 -3.07 -6.76
C THR A 15 -10.22 -3.98 -6.49
N ALA A 16 -9.01 -3.51 -6.77
CA ALA A 16 -7.80 -4.27 -6.47
C ALA A 16 -7.64 -4.54 -4.98
N ILE A 17 -7.92 -3.52 -4.15
CA ILE A 17 -7.87 -3.59 -2.69
C ILE A 17 -8.90 -4.59 -2.13
N VAL A 18 -10.09 -4.73 -2.72
CA VAL A 18 -11.05 -5.79 -2.34
C VAL A 18 -10.41 -7.17 -2.55
N VAL A 19 -9.78 -7.40 -3.70
CA VAL A 19 -9.15 -8.68 -4.03
C VAL A 19 -7.99 -9.00 -3.06
N PHE A 20 -7.18 -8.00 -2.71
CA PHE A 20 -6.12 -8.16 -1.71
C PHE A 20 -6.66 -8.41 -0.31
N GLY A 21 -7.70 -7.68 0.10
CA GLY A 21 -8.38 -7.95 1.36
C GLY A 21 -8.88 -9.39 1.43
N ALA A 22 -9.49 -9.91 0.35
CA ALA A 22 -9.95 -11.29 0.29
C ALA A 22 -8.80 -12.31 0.38
N THR A 23 -7.66 -12.01 -0.26
CA THR A 23 -6.44 -12.81 -0.15
C THR A 23 -5.94 -12.83 1.29
N TYR A 24 -5.86 -11.66 1.92
CA TYR A 24 -5.46 -11.54 3.31
C TYR A 24 -6.40 -12.32 4.23
N GLY A 25 -7.71 -12.11 4.14
CA GLY A 25 -8.70 -12.77 5.00
C GLY A 25 -8.62 -14.28 4.90
N THR A 26 -8.49 -14.81 3.68
CA THR A 26 -8.36 -16.26 3.45
C THR A 26 -7.09 -16.81 4.11
N LEU A 27 -5.93 -16.16 3.92
CA LEU A 27 -4.66 -16.62 4.49
C LEU A 27 -4.63 -16.48 6.02
N ALA A 28 -5.01 -15.30 6.53
CA ALA A 28 -4.97 -14.97 7.94
C ALA A 28 -5.88 -15.89 8.78
N ARG A 29 -7.02 -16.33 8.23
CA ARG A 29 -7.92 -17.28 8.89
C ARG A 29 -7.20 -18.56 9.32
N HIS A 30 -6.28 -19.06 8.49
CA HIS A 30 -5.56 -20.31 8.79
C HIS A 30 -4.42 -20.14 9.78
N VAL A 31 -3.97 -18.92 10.02
CA VAL A 31 -2.77 -18.63 10.84
C VAL A 31 -3.15 -18.09 12.20
N ILE A 32 -4.04 -17.11 12.25
CA ILE A 32 -4.43 -16.40 13.48
C ILE A 32 -5.93 -16.54 13.81
N GLY A 33 -6.70 -17.24 12.97
CA GLY A 33 -8.14 -17.39 13.12
C GLY A 33 -8.93 -16.17 12.62
N ALA A 34 -10.24 -16.36 12.41
CA ALA A 34 -11.09 -15.34 11.80
C ALA A 34 -11.25 -14.08 12.66
N GLY A 35 -11.39 -14.25 13.97
CA GLY A 35 -11.56 -13.13 14.91
C GLY A 35 -10.34 -12.22 14.95
N ALA A 36 -9.14 -12.80 15.13
CA ALA A 36 -7.90 -12.03 15.14
C ALA A 36 -7.63 -11.39 13.77
N ALA A 37 -7.89 -12.09 12.66
CA ALA A 37 -7.76 -11.55 11.31
C ALA A 37 -8.64 -10.33 11.05
N MET A 38 -9.90 -10.35 11.49
CA MET A 38 -10.79 -9.18 11.38
C MET A 38 -10.33 -8.04 12.30
N LEU A 39 -9.90 -8.35 13.52
CA LEU A 39 -9.38 -7.34 14.44
C LEU A 39 -8.12 -6.65 13.89
N SER A 40 -7.16 -7.41 13.36
CA SER A 40 -5.99 -6.84 12.69
C SER A 40 -6.39 -6.06 11.43
N SER A 41 -7.41 -6.50 10.68
CA SER A 41 -7.96 -5.73 9.56
C SER A 41 -8.43 -4.34 9.99
N LEU A 42 -9.20 -4.28 11.07
CA LEU A 42 -9.78 -3.03 11.58
C LEU A 42 -8.71 -2.09 12.14
N LEU A 43 -7.69 -2.63 12.83
CA LEU A 43 -6.69 -1.86 13.57
C LEU A 43 -5.43 -1.52 12.77
N ILE A 44 -5.12 -2.25 11.70
CA ILE A 44 -3.89 -2.08 10.93
C ILE A 44 -4.26 -1.75 9.50
N PHE A 45 -4.43 -0.48 9.14
CA PHE A 45 -4.70 -0.15 7.74
C PHE A 45 -3.41 -0.13 6.89
N SER A 46 -2.81 -1.31 6.71
CA SER A 46 -1.63 -1.53 5.87
C SER A 46 -1.58 -2.99 5.42
N GLY A 47 -1.96 -3.23 4.15
CA GLY A 47 -2.00 -4.58 3.58
C GLY A 47 -0.62 -5.26 3.60
N ALA A 48 0.45 -4.52 3.29
CA ALA A 48 1.82 -5.03 3.33
C ALA A 48 2.19 -5.57 4.72
N VAL A 49 1.90 -4.80 5.77
CA VAL A 49 2.15 -5.22 7.16
C VAL A 49 1.33 -6.45 7.52
N GLN A 50 0.05 -6.47 7.16
CA GLN A 50 -0.83 -7.59 7.46
C GLN A 50 -0.36 -8.90 6.80
N PHE A 51 0.03 -8.88 5.52
CA PHE A 51 0.59 -10.06 4.86
C PHE A 51 1.94 -10.48 5.46
N THR A 52 2.81 -9.52 5.77
CA THR A 52 4.10 -9.82 6.41
C THR A 52 3.94 -10.43 7.79
N VAL A 53 3.04 -9.89 8.62
CA VAL A 53 2.75 -10.43 9.97
C VAL A 53 2.22 -11.85 9.86
N VAL A 54 1.25 -12.11 8.97
CA VAL A 54 0.71 -13.47 8.76
C VAL A 54 1.82 -14.42 8.26
N GLY A 55 2.64 -14.00 7.30
CA GLY A 55 3.75 -14.82 6.80
C GLY A 55 4.81 -15.13 7.85
N LEU A 56 5.18 -14.15 8.68
CA LEU A 56 6.14 -14.31 9.77
C LEU A 56 5.59 -15.21 10.89
N LEU A 57 4.31 -15.06 11.25
CA LEU A 57 3.66 -15.93 12.23
C LEU A 57 3.59 -17.38 11.74
N SER A 58 3.26 -17.61 10.47
CA SER A 58 3.30 -18.96 9.87
C SER A 58 4.70 -19.59 9.90
N ALA A 59 5.75 -18.77 9.86
CA ALA A 59 7.14 -19.21 9.96
C ALA A 59 7.64 -19.34 11.42
N GLY A 60 6.77 -19.17 12.42
CA GLY A 60 7.15 -19.25 13.84
C GLY A 60 7.99 -18.07 14.34
N ALA A 61 7.96 -16.93 13.65
CA ALA A 61 8.74 -15.76 14.04
C ALA A 61 8.22 -15.13 15.34
N GLY A 62 9.16 -14.67 16.19
CA GLY A 62 8.82 -14.00 17.44
C GLY A 62 8.40 -12.53 17.28
N PRO A 63 7.89 -11.90 18.36
CA PRO A 63 7.36 -10.52 18.34
C PRO A 63 8.33 -9.47 17.79
N GLY A 64 9.63 -9.62 18.06
CA GLY A 64 10.66 -8.68 17.57
C GLY A 64 10.71 -8.60 16.04
N ALA A 65 10.60 -9.73 15.35
CA ALA A 65 10.58 -9.78 13.89
C ALA A 65 9.29 -9.15 13.32
N LEU A 66 8.15 -9.35 13.99
CA LEU A 66 6.88 -8.74 13.60
C LEU A 66 6.95 -7.21 13.69
N VAL A 67 7.46 -6.68 14.80
CA VAL A 67 7.62 -5.24 15.02
C VAL A 67 8.61 -4.67 14.02
N ALA A 68 9.78 -5.29 13.86
CA ALA A 68 10.80 -4.83 12.91
C ALA A 68 10.24 -4.80 11.48
N GLY A 69 9.63 -5.89 11.01
CA GLY A 69 9.01 -5.94 9.68
C GLY A 69 7.93 -4.88 9.48
N SER A 70 7.06 -4.69 10.48
CA SER A 70 5.98 -3.71 10.42
C SER A 70 6.50 -2.27 10.35
N VAL A 71 7.50 -1.94 11.17
CA VAL A 71 8.13 -0.61 11.19
C VAL A 71 8.88 -0.36 9.88
N THR A 72 9.68 -1.33 9.42
CA THR A 72 10.43 -1.22 8.17
C THR A 72 9.53 -0.91 6.98
N LEU A 73 8.42 -1.63 6.85
CA LEU A 73 7.46 -1.43 5.75
C LEU A 73 6.74 -0.09 5.83
N ASN A 74 6.44 0.40 7.03
CA ASN A 74 5.70 1.65 7.23
C ASN A 74 6.57 2.91 7.17
N PHE A 75 7.91 2.83 7.13
CA PHE A 75 8.75 4.02 6.93
C PHE A 75 8.37 4.82 5.67
N ARG A 76 7.90 4.14 4.61
CA ARG A 76 7.41 4.81 3.40
C ARG A 76 6.26 5.77 3.68
N ASN A 77 5.38 5.46 4.63
CA ASN A 77 4.26 6.33 5.00
C ASN A 77 4.74 7.60 5.70
N LEU A 78 5.86 7.55 6.44
CA LEU A 78 6.48 8.75 7.00
C LEU A 78 7.01 9.67 5.91
N LEU A 79 7.66 9.11 4.88
CA LEU A 79 8.17 9.87 3.74
C LEU A 79 7.01 10.49 2.94
N LEU A 80 5.98 9.70 2.61
CA LEU A 80 4.77 10.20 1.93
C LEU A 80 4.07 11.28 2.75
N GLY A 81 3.98 11.08 4.07
CA GLY A 81 3.43 12.05 5.00
C GLY A 81 4.21 13.36 5.00
N ALA A 82 5.54 13.31 4.99
CA ALA A 82 6.40 14.49 4.90
C ALA A 82 6.18 15.27 3.57
N VAL A 83 6.05 14.56 2.45
CA VAL A 83 5.77 15.15 1.13
C VAL A 83 4.39 15.81 1.08
N LEU A 84 3.37 15.19 1.67
CA LEU A 84 1.99 15.69 1.65
C LEU A 84 1.73 16.78 2.71
N ARG A 85 2.47 16.78 3.83
CA ARG A 85 2.26 17.68 4.97
C ARG A 85 2.07 19.16 4.59
N PRO A 86 2.87 19.78 3.68
CA PRO A 86 2.69 21.18 3.30
C PRO A 86 1.38 21.46 2.54
N ARG A 87 0.82 20.43 1.89
CA ARG A 87 -0.39 20.53 1.05
C ARG A 87 -1.66 20.10 1.77
N VAL A 88 -1.52 19.44 2.94
CA VAL A 88 -2.63 19.02 3.79
C VAL A 88 -3.04 20.15 4.73
N GLN A 89 -4.27 20.61 4.58
CA GLN A 89 -4.86 21.69 5.35
C GLN A 89 -5.32 21.20 6.74
N GLY A 90 -5.32 22.09 7.73
CA GLY A 90 -5.85 21.86 9.08
C GLY A 90 -4.79 21.63 10.16
N GLY A 91 -5.26 21.61 11.40
CA GLY A 91 -4.41 21.48 12.60
C GLY A 91 -3.86 20.06 12.83
N PRO A 92 -3.01 19.89 13.87
CA PRO A 92 -2.34 18.62 14.17
C PRO A 92 -3.29 17.42 14.33
N ALA A 93 -4.42 17.60 15.01
CA ALA A 93 -5.42 16.54 15.21
C ALA A 93 -6.05 16.08 13.89
N ARG A 94 -6.41 17.02 13.01
CA ARG A 94 -6.95 16.70 11.68
C ARG A 94 -5.92 15.96 10.82
N ARG A 95 -4.65 16.39 10.88
CA ARG A 95 -3.55 15.73 10.17
C ARG A 95 -3.31 14.32 10.68
N ALA A 96 -3.38 14.10 12.00
CA ALA A 96 -3.30 12.76 12.59
C ALA A 96 -4.44 11.86 12.12
N GLY A 97 -5.68 12.35 12.09
CA GLY A 97 -6.83 11.61 11.55
C GLY A 97 -6.68 11.27 10.06
N LEU A 98 -6.12 12.19 9.27
CA LEU A 98 -5.83 11.94 7.85
C LEU A 98 -4.68 10.95 7.63
N ALA A 99 -3.74 10.86 8.57
CA ALA A 99 -2.63 9.91 8.50
C ALA A 99 -3.11 8.46 8.57
N TRP A 100 -4.26 8.18 9.18
CA TRP A 100 -4.90 6.86 9.10
C TRP A 100 -5.15 6.45 7.66
N PHE A 101 -5.63 7.38 6.83
CA PHE A 101 -5.98 7.14 5.43
C PHE A 101 -4.79 7.23 4.46
N LEU A 102 -3.57 7.38 4.99
CA LEU A 102 -2.35 7.52 4.21
C LEU A 102 -1.80 6.14 3.83
N VAL A 103 -2.15 5.70 2.62
CA VAL A 103 -1.59 4.54 1.94
C VAL A 103 -1.04 4.98 0.58
N ASP A 104 -0.24 4.15 -0.08
CA ASP A 104 0.46 4.51 -1.33
C ASP A 104 -0.52 5.01 -2.39
N GLU A 105 -1.66 4.33 -2.53
CA GLU A 105 -2.70 4.62 -3.51
C GLU A 105 -3.38 5.96 -3.23
N SER A 106 -3.75 6.24 -1.98
CA SER A 106 -4.42 7.48 -1.61
C SER A 106 -3.45 8.67 -1.63
N ALA A 107 -2.18 8.44 -1.30
CA ALA A 107 -1.11 9.42 -1.43
C ALA A 107 -0.86 9.77 -2.91
N GLY A 108 -0.76 8.77 -3.79
CA GLY A 108 -0.59 8.98 -5.23
C GLY A 108 -1.73 9.80 -5.84
N LEU A 109 -2.97 9.44 -5.52
CA LEU A 109 -4.15 10.21 -5.96
C LEU A 109 -4.15 11.64 -5.38
N ALA A 110 -3.78 11.81 -4.10
CA ALA A 110 -3.70 13.11 -3.47
C ALA A 110 -2.64 14.00 -4.14
N LEU A 111 -1.47 13.45 -4.48
CA LEU A 111 -0.42 14.17 -5.21
C LEU A 111 -0.86 14.56 -6.62
N ALA A 112 -1.54 13.66 -7.35
CA ALA A 112 -2.05 13.92 -8.69
C ALA A 112 -3.23 14.92 -8.71
N SER A 113 -3.92 15.12 -7.57
CA SER A 113 -5.11 15.98 -7.51
C SER A 113 -4.83 17.49 -7.67
N GLY A 114 -3.58 17.92 -7.46
CA GLY A 114 -3.16 19.32 -7.49
C GLY A 114 -3.64 20.10 -6.27
N THR A 115 -4.82 20.74 -6.37
CA THR A 115 -5.35 21.67 -5.35
C THR A 115 -6.23 21.01 -4.29
N ASP A 116 -6.77 19.82 -4.56
CA ASP A 116 -7.74 19.13 -3.68
C ASP A 116 -7.11 18.06 -2.78
N VAL A 117 -5.82 18.19 -2.44
CA VAL A 117 -5.01 17.15 -1.78
C VAL A 117 -5.68 16.58 -0.54
N THR A 118 -6.13 17.44 0.38
CA THR A 118 -6.69 16.99 1.66
C THR A 118 -7.97 16.20 1.48
N ARG A 119 -8.85 16.67 0.57
CA ARG A 119 -10.12 16.02 0.29
C ARG A 119 -9.92 14.72 -0.47
N THR A 120 -8.98 14.69 -1.41
CA THR A 120 -8.64 13.51 -2.20
C THR A 120 -8.07 12.42 -1.31
N LEU A 121 -7.14 12.76 -0.42
CA LEU A 121 -6.56 11.82 0.55
C LEU A 121 -7.65 11.17 1.40
N PHE A 122 -8.54 11.98 1.98
CA PHE A 122 -9.64 11.46 2.80
C PHE A 122 -10.61 10.59 2.00
N ALA A 123 -11.13 11.08 0.87
CA ALA A 123 -12.16 10.38 0.12
C ALA A 123 -11.66 9.07 -0.49
N SER A 124 -10.46 9.07 -1.08
CA SER A 124 -9.86 7.85 -1.63
C SER A 124 -9.46 6.88 -0.54
N GLY A 125 -8.81 7.35 0.54
CA GLY A 125 -8.40 6.48 1.64
C GLY A 125 -9.58 5.87 2.40
N ALA A 126 -10.68 6.60 2.59
CA ALA A 126 -11.90 6.05 3.18
C ALA A 126 -12.53 4.98 2.29
N LEU A 127 -12.57 5.20 0.97
CA LEU A 127 -13.03 4.20 0.01
C LEU A 127 -12.15 2.94 0.07
N PHE A 128 -10.82 3.11 0.13
CA PHE A 128 -9.86 2.01 0.20
C PHE A 128 -9.95 1.25 1.53
N TYR A 129 -10.19 1.94 2.64
CA TYR A 129 -10.43 1.29 3.92
C TYR A 129 -11.67 0.39 3.85
N ILE A 130 -12.79 0.93 3.36
CA ILE A 130 -14.03 0.15 3.20
C ILE A 130 -13.81 -1.03 2.25
N ALA A 131 -13.15 -0.82 1.11
CA ALA A 131 -12.80 -1.87 0.15
C ALA A 131 -11.96 -2.98 0.80
N TRP A 132 -10.97 -2.64 1.62
CA TRP A 132 -10.14 -3.60 2.35
C TRP A 132 -10.95 -4.41 3.35
N GLN A 133 -11.85 -3.77 4.11
CA GLN A 133 -12.71 -4.44 5.07
C GLN A 133 -13.69 -5.41 4.38
N VAL A 134 -14.29 -4.98 3.27
CA VAL A 134 -15.17 -5.83 2.44
C VAL A 134 -14.39 -7.03 1.92
N GLY A 135 -13.22 -6.80 1.32
CA GLY A 135 -12.33 -7.85 0.85
C GLY A 135 -12.01 -8.85 1.96
N THR A 136 -11.53 -8.37 3.11
CA THR A 136 -11.18 -9.22 4.25
C THR A 136 -12.35 -10.08 4.70
N MET A 137 -13.55 -9.50 4.81
CA MET A 137 -14.75 -10.24 5.17
C MET A 137 -15.07 -11.33 4.13
N LEU A 138 -14.99 -11.03 2.83
CA LEU A 138 -15.19 -12.03 1.76
C LEU A 138 -14.19 -13.19 1.87
N GLY A 139 -12.92 -12.89 2.15
CA GLY A 139 -11.89 -13.90 2.40
C GLY A 139 -12.21 -14.77 3.61
N LEU A 140 -12.60 -14.16 4.72
CA LEU A 140 -12.98 -14.88 5.94
C LEU A 140 -14.19 -15.79 5.75
N LEU A 141 -15.16 -15.38 4.94
CA LEU A 141 -16.38 -16.15 4.67
C LEU A 141 -16.18 -17.33 3.70
N GLY A 142 -14.97 -17.51 3.16
CA GLY A 142 -14.61 -18.69 2.39
C GLY A 142 -14.50 -18.48 0.88
N ALA A 143 -14.07 -17.30 0.44
CA ALA A 143 -13.54 -17.16 -0.92
C ALA A 143 -12.46 -18.23 -1.15
N SER A 144 -12.55 -18.99 -2.25
CA SER A 144 -11.64 -20.11 -2.48
C SER A 144 -10.20 -19.59 -2.61
N VAL A 145 -9.25 -20.22 -1.90
CA VAL A 145 -7.82 -19.85 -1.95
C VAL A 145 -7.33 -19.77 -3.39
N GLU A 146 -7.79 -20.67 -4.26
CA GLU A 146 -7.40 -20.72 -5.67
C GLU A 146 -8.01 -19.58 -6.50
N GLY A 147 -9.31 -19.28 -6.31
CA GLY A 147 -9.95 -18.16 -6.98
C GLY A 147 -9.35 -16.82 -6.58
N VAL A 148 -9.00 -16.69 -5.29
CA VAL A 148 -8.37 -15.49 -4.73
C VAL A 148 -6.91 -15.36 -5.19
N ARG A 149 -6.16 -16.46 -5.26
CA ARG A 149 -4.80 -16.49 -5.82
C ARG A 149 -4.81 -16.06 -7.30
N SER A 150 -5.69 -16.65 -8.10
CA SER A 150 -5.84 -16.31 -9.52
C SER A 150 -6.19 -14.84 -9.73
N ALA A 151 -7.17 -14.32 -8.95
CA ALA A 151 -7.54 -12.92 -8.98
C ALA A 151 -6.38 -12.00 -8.55
N ALA A 152 -5.64 -12.33 -7.49
CA ALA A 152 -4.49 -11.56 -7.06
C ALA A 152 -3.41 -11.51 -8.15
N THR A 153 -3.06 -12.63 -8.77
CA THR A 153 -2.07 -12.69 -9.86
C THR A 153 -2.44 -11.80 -11.05
N ALA A 154 -3.73 -11.70 -11.39
CA ALA A 154 -4.19 -10.82 -12.47
C ALA A 154 -4.22 -9.33 -12.06
N VAL A 155 -4.58 -9.04 -10.82
CA VAL A 155 -4.83 -7.67 -10.32
C VAL A 155 -3.54 -6.95 -9.91
N PHE A 156 -2.54 -7.66 -9.38
CA PHE A 156 -1.27 -7.09 -8.95
C PHE A 156 -0.60 -6.24 -10.05
N PRO A 157 -0.31 -6.78 -11.25
CA PRO A 157 0.36 -6.02 -12.29
C PRO A 157 -0.45 -4.79 -12.73
N VAL A 158 -1.77 -4.94 -12.86
CA VAL A 158 -2.66 -3.88 -13.32
C VAL A 158 -2.67 -2.70 -12.34
N LEU A 159 -2.72 -2.97 -11.03
CA LEU A 159 -2.66 -1.91 -10.02
C LEU A 159 -1.34 -1.15 -10.08
N PHE A 160 -0.21 -1.86 -10.08
CA PHE A 160 1.10 -1.21 -10.06
C PHE A 160 1.39 -0.46 -11.36
N ILE A 161 0.96 -0.98 -12.53
CA ILE A 161 1.03 -0.26 -13.80
C ILE A 161 0.16 0.99 -13.78
N GLY A 162 -1.08 0.90 -13.26
CA GLY A 162 -1.97 2.05 -13.13
C GLY A 162 -1.41 3.14 -12.23
N LEU A 163 -0.84 2.76 -11.07
CA LEU A 163 -0.18 3.68 -10.16
C LEU A 163 1.11 4.28 -10.75
N ALA A 164 1.90 3.49 -11.47
CA ALA A 164 3.08 3.97 -12.18
C ALA A 164 2.69 5.00 -13.26
N ALA A 165 1.66 4.74 -14.04
CA ALA A 165 1.15 5.66 -15.06
C ALA A 165 0.59 6.96 -14.44
N LEU A 166 -0.12 6.87 -13.31
CA LEU A 166 -0.65 8.03 -12.58
C LEU A 166 0.45 8.88 -11.93
N SER A 167 1.54 8.24 -11.50
CA SER A 167 2.64 8.92 -10.83
C SER A 167 3.71 9.44 -11.79
N SER A 168 3.85 8.88 -13.01
CA SER A 168 4.88 9.29 -13.96
C SER A 168 4.56 10.66 -14.59
N ALA A 169 5.18 11.72 -14.06
CA ALA A 169 5.12 13.06 -14.65
C ALA A 169 6.02 13.21 -15.90
N SER A 170 7.01 12.33 -16.11
CA SER A 170 7.92 12.34 -17.26
C SER A 170 8.52 10.96 -17.58
N ARG A 171 9.02 10.78 -18.81
CA ARG A 171 9.74 9.54 -19.25
C ARG A 171 10.98 9.23 -18.39
N SER A 172 11.63 10.26 -17.85
CA SER A 172 12.80 10.13 -16.95
C SER A 172 12.40 9.44 -15.64
N MET A 173 11.25 9.79 -15.07
CA MET A 173 10.78 9.21 -13.81
C MET A 173 10.37 7.74 -13.96
N ALA A 174 9.80 7.37 -15.11
CA ALA A 174 9.48 5.99 -15.45
C ALA A 174 10.74 5.12 -15.58
N ALA A 175 11.79 5.62 -16.23
CA ALA A 175 13.06 4.92 -16.36
C ALA A 175 13.75 4.70 -15.00
N ARG A 176 13.74 5.72 -14.13
CA ARG A 176 14.31 5.61 -12.76
C ARG A 176 13.53 4.64 -11.89
N ALA A 177 12.20 4.65 -11.96
CA ALA A 177 11.35 3.70 -11.25
C ALA A 177 11.60 2.25 -11.72
N ALA A 178 11.71 2.03 -13.03
CA ALA A 178 12.02 0.71 -13.60
C ALA A 178 13.40 0.21 -13.15
N LEU A 179 14.42 1.09 -13.16
CA LEU A 179 15.76 0.74 -12.72
C LEU A 179 15.79 0.36 -11.24
N ALA A 180 15.11 1.13 -10.38
CA ALA A 180 15.04 0.85 -8.95
C ALA A 180 14.21 -0.40 -8.63
N ALA A 181 13.14 -0.66 -9.37
CA ALA A 181 12.40 -1.92 -9.26
C ALA A 181 13.29 -3.11 -9.64
N GLY A 182 14.08 -2.99 -10.71
CA GLY A 182 15.04 -4.02 -11.11
C GLY A 182 16.15 -4.25 -10.09
N LEU A 183 16.72 -3.19 -9.53
CA LEU A 183 17.74 -3.27 -8.47
C LEU A 183 17.17 -3.86 -7.18
N ALA A 184 15.96 -3.45 -6.78
CA ALA A 184 15.29 -4.00 -5.61
C ALA A 184 14.97 -5.48 -5.78
N ALA A 185 14.49 -5.89 -6.96
CA ALA A 185 14.23 -7.29 -7.28
C ALA A 185 15.53 -8.12 -7.27
N GLY A 186 16.60 -7.63 -7.89
CA GLY A 186 17.92 -8.29 -7.89
C GLY A 186 18.49 -8.46 -6.49
N ALA A 187 18.49 -7.40 -5.68
CA ALA A 187 18.99 -7.47 -4.31
C ALA A 187 18.07 -8.31 -3.39
N ALA A 188 16.76 -8.36 -3.63
CA ALA A 188 15.83 -9.24 -2.92
C ALA A 188 16.03 -10.74 -3.23
N LEU A 189 16.55 -11.06 -4.41
CA LEU A 189 16.94 -12.43 -4.78
C LEU A 189 18.24 -12.86 -4.09
N LEU A 190 19.19 -11.92 -3.95
CA LEU A 190 20.50 -12.18 -3.34
C LEU A 190 20.47 -12.15 -1.81
N TRP A 191 19.56 -11.38 -1.20
CA TRP A 191 19.41 -11.28 0.25
C TRP A 191 17.95 -11.44 0.70
N PRO A 192 17.49 -12.69 0.92
CA PRO A 192 16.10 -12.97 1.30
C PRO A 192 15.67 -12.30 2.62
N GLY A 193 16.58 -12.14 3.59
CA GLY A 193 16.33 -11.45 4.86
C GLY A 193 16.38 -9.93 4.83
N GLY A 194 16.88 -9.30 3.75
CA GLY A 194 17.07 -7.85 3.62
C GLY A 194 16.03 -7.15 2.73
N ARG A 195 15.03 -7.89 2.24
CA ARG A 195 14.09 -7.45 1.20
C ARG A 195 13.37 -6.13 1.52
N GLY A 196 13.00 -5.91 2.78
CA GLY A 196 12.38 -4.67 3.22
C GLY A 196 13.33 -3.46 3.18
N VAL A 197 14.59 -3.66 3.57
CA VAL A 197 15.63 -2.60 3.56
C VAL A 197 16.01 -2.24 2.14
N VAL A 198 16.14 -3.24 1.27
CA VAL A 198 16.44 -3.08 -0.16
C VAL A 198 15.36 -2.28 -0.88
N ALA A 199 14.08 -2.59 -0.63
CA ALA A 199 12.97 -1.86 -1.22
C ALA A 199 12.92 -0.38 -0.78
N VAL A 200 13.20 -0.11 0.50
CA VAL A 200 13.27 1.26 1.03
C VAL A 200 14.47 2.03 0.46
N ALA A 201 15.65 1.41 0.37
CA ALA A 201 16.84 2.04 -0.22
C ALA A 201 16.64 2.37 -1.71
N ALA A 202 16.02 1.46 -2.47
CA ALA A 202 15.68 1.69 -3.87
C ALA A 202 14.67 2.83 -4.04
N ALA A 203 13.65 2.91 -3.18
CA ALA A 203 12.69 4.01 -3.19
C ALA A 203 13.34 5.36 -2.88
N ILE A 204 14.27 5.41 -1.91
CA ILE A 204 15.05 6.62 -1.60
C ILE A 204 15.90 7.05 -2.80
N ALA A 205 16.57 6.12 -3.48
CA ALA A 205 17.39 6.42 -4.66
C ALA A 205 16.58 7.00 -5.84
N VAL A 206 15.32 6.59 -6.01
CA VAL A 206 14.41 7.19 -7.01
C VAL A 206 13.94 8.57 -6.58
N ALA A 207 13.73 8.78 -5.28
CA ALA A 207 13.21 10.03 -4.72
C ALA A 207 14.24 11.17 -4.68
N LEU A 208 15.54 10.87 -4.80
CA LEU A 208 16.57 11.91 -4.92
C LEU A 208 16.34 12.71 -6.21
N PRO A 209 16.35 14.06 -6.19
CA PRO A 209 16.32 14.83 -7.42
C PRO A 209 17.50 14.40 -8.29
N GLY A 210 17.23 14.06 -9.55
CA GLY A 210 18.33 13.95 -10.51
C GLY A 210 18.95 15.33 -10.61
N GLY A 211 20.26 15.44 -10.46
CA GLY A 211 20.95 16.69 -10.76
C GLY A 211 20.61 17.06 -12.19
N GLU A 212 19.81 18.09 -12.38
CA GLU A 212 19.74 18.77 -13.65
C GLU A 212 21.05 19.57 -13.77
N THR A 213 21.99 19.01 -14.52
CA THR A 213 23.00 19.76 -15.28
C THR A 213 22.60 19.71 -16.73
#